data_AF-A0A7X3SE15-F1
#
_entry.id   AF-A0A7X3SE15-F1
#
_cell.length_a   1.000
_cell.length_b   1.000
_cell.length_c   1.000
_cell.angle_alpha   90.00
_cell.angle_beta   90.00
_cell.angle_gamma   90.00
#
_symmetry.space_group_name_H-M   'P 1'
#
loop_
_entity.id
_entity.type
_entity.pdbx_description
1 polymer ?
#
loop_
_entity_poly.entity_id
_entity_poly.type
_entity_poly.pdbx_seq_one_letter_code
_entity_poly.pdbx_strand_id
1 'polypeptide(L)'
;MTMNSTNEHFFNKMAEIRKDLGLVICRNINKHHEVMHSSMDNLIEDLKDLTDEALSSPMLDQTAKNEYIRRLYNLLEDFKNSREAINRVKCLQAEIKTK
;
A
#
# COMPACT_ATOMS: atom_id res chain seq x y z
N MET A 1 -33.31 17.69 21.14
CA MET A 1 -33.32 16.71 20.02
C MET A 1 -32.71 15.43 20.54
N THR A 2 -33.54 14.47 20.93
CA THR A 2 -33.10 13.16 21.41
C THR A 2 -32.69 12.31 20.22
N MET A 3 -31.41 11.96 20.13
CA MET A 3 -30.97 10.87 19.26
C MET A 3 -31.80 9.65 19.66
N ASN A 4 -32.62 9.13 18.73
CA ASN A 4 -33.40 7.92 18.95
C ASN A 4 -32.44 6.80 19.38
N SER A 5 -32.71 6.14 20.51
CA SER A 5 -31.89 5.05 21.07
C SER A 5 -31.57 3.94 20.05
N THR A 6 -32.46 3.74 19.08
CA THR A 6 -32.28 2.87 17.93
C THR A 6 -31.09 3.29 17.03
N ASN A 7 -30.95 4.58 16.74
CA ASN A 7 -29.84 5.10 15.96
C ASN A 7 -28.51 4.96 16.70
N GLU A 8 -28.52 5.21 18.01
CA GLU A 8 -27.35 5.07 18.88
C GLU A 8 -26.85 3.62 18.92
N HIS A 9 -27.76 2.64 18.97
CA HIS A 9 -27.43 1.22 18.85
C HIS A 9 -26.72 0.90 17.52
N PHE A 10 -27.22 1.39 16.38
CA PHE A 10 -26.59 1.13 15.09
C PHE A 10 -25.22 1.79 14.95
N PHE A 11 -25.04 3.01 15.45
CA PHE A 11 -23.73 3.68 15.44
C PHE A 11 -22.71 2.94 16.31
N ASN A 12 -23.11 2.49 17.50
CA ASN A 12 -22.25 1.71 18.38
C ASN A 12 -21.82 0.39 17.72
N LYS A 13 -22.76 -0.33 17.10
CA LYS A 13 -22.46 -1.56 16.35
C LYS A 13 -21.53 -1.31 15.15
N MET A 14 -21.72 -0.19 14.43
CA MET A 14 -20.81 0.22 13.36
C MET A 14 -19.40 0.51 13.87
N ALA A 15 -19.27 1.12 15.04
CA ALA A 15 -17.98 1.40 15.66
C ALA A 15 -17.26 0.11 16.07
N GLU A 16 -17.97 -0.86 16.63
CA GLU A 16 -17.44 -2.19 16.95
C GLU A 16 -16.95 -2.93 15.70
N ILE A 17 -17.78 -3.01 14.65
CA ILE A 17 -17.38 -3.63 13.37
C ILE A 17 -16.13 -2.97 12.79
N ARG A 18 -16.06 -1.63 12.83
CA ARG A 18 -14.89 -0.89 12.35
C ARG A 18 -13.63 -1.25 13.14
N LYS A 19 -13.74 -1.39 14.47
CA LYS A 19 -12.64 -1.78 15.35
C LYS A 19 -12.17 -3.20 15.04
N ASP A 20 -13.08 -4.14 14.88
CA ASP A 20 -12.77 -5.53 14.56
C ASP A 20 -12.11 -5.66 13.18
N LEU A 21 -12.63 -4.94 12.18
CA LEU A 21 -12.00 -4.87 10.86
C LEU A 21 -10.58 -4.31 10.94
N GLY A 22 -10.38 -3.23 11.71
CA GLY A 22 -9.07 -2.66 11.97
C GLY A 22 -8.09 -3.67 12.58
N LEU A 23 -8.54 -4.47 13.56
CA LEU A 23 -7.72 -5.51 14.18
C LEU A 23 -7.33 -6.62 13.20
N VAL A 24 -8.26 -7.06 12.33
CA VAL A 24 -8.00 -8.07 11.30
C VAL A 24 -6.97 -7.57 10.29
N ILE A 25 -7.16 -6.35 9.76
CA ILE A 25 -6.20 -5.71 8.84
C ILE A 25 -4.83 -5.62 9.50
N CYS A 26 -4.78 -5.16 10.74
CA CYS A 26 -3.54 -5.02 11.48
C CYS A 26 -2.81 -6.35 11.66
N ARG A 27 -3.52 -7.42 12.06
CA ARG A 27 -2.94 -8.76 12.18
C ARG A 27 -2.36 -9.26 10.86
N ASN A 28 -3.09 -9.07 9.76
CA ASN A 28 -2.64 -9.53 8.45
C ASN A 28 -1.40 -8.77 7.98
N ILE A 29 -1.37 -7.44 8.14
CA ILE A 29 -0.17 -6.64 7.85
C ILE A 29 1.00 -7.14 8.69
N ASN A 30 0.84 -7.27 10.02
CA ASN A 30 1.94 -7.72 10.88
C ASN A 30 2.46 -9.12 10.50
N LYS A 31 1.55 -10.05 10.17
CA LYS A 31 1.91 -11.42 9.79
C LYS A 31 2.66 -11.49 8.46
N HIS A 32 2.33 -10.62 7.52
CA HIS A 32 2.82 -10.71 6.15
C HIS A 32 3.76 -9.56 5.74
N HIS A 33 4.08 -8.63 6.64
CA HIS A 33 4.83 -7.43 6.28
C HIS A 33 6.19 -7.72 5.66
N GLU A 34 6.95 -8.70 6.17
CA GLU A 34 8.27 -9.06 5.62
C GLU A 34 8.14 -9.57 4.18
N VAL A 35 7.16 -10.44 3.94
CA VAL A 35 6.86 -10.97 2.60
C VAL A 35 6.40 -9.83 1.68
N MET A 36 5.50 -8.95 2.15
CA MET A 36 5.04 -7.79 1.39
C MET A 36 6.20 -6.87 1.02
N HIS A 37 7.10 -6.57 1.96
CA HIS A 37 8.29 -5.75 1.69
C HIS A 37 9.23 -6.41 0.69
N SER A 38 9.57 -7.69 0.88
CA SER A 38 10.43 -8.41 -0.05
C SER A 38 9.83 -8.49 -1.45
N SER A 39 8.52 -8.77 -1.57
CA SER A 39 7.84 -8.76 -2.87
C SER A 39 7.85 -7.38 -3.52
N MET A 40 7.65 -6.30 -2.75
CA MET A 40 7.74 -4.94 -3.28
C MET A 40 9.15 -4.58 -3.73
N ASP A 41 10.19 -4.97 -2.98
CA ASP A 41 11.58 -4.69 -3.36
C ASP A 41 11.94 -5.43 -4.66
N ASN A 42 11.52 -6.69 -4.83
CA ASN A 42 11.70 -7.43 -6.08
C ASN A 42 10.96 -6.76 -7.25
N LEU A 43 9.70 -6.36 -7.08
CA LEU A 43 8.94 -5.68 -8.13
C LEU A 43 9.56 -4.33 -8.52
N ILE A 44 10.17 -3.62 -7.56
CA ILE A 44 10.91 -2.38 -7.84
C ILE A 44 12.17 -2.68 -8.66
N GLU A 45 12.86 -3.79 -8.42
CA GLU A 45 14.03 -4.24 -9.18
C GLU A 45 13.62 -4.64 -10.60
N ASP A 46 12.60 -5.50 -10.75
CA ASP A 46 12.06 -5.91 -12.06
C ASP A 46 11.65 -4.70 -12.92
N LEU A 47 11.04 -3.67 -12.31
CA LEU A 47 10.68 -2.44 -13.03
C LEU A 47 11.90 -1.65 -13.50
N LYS A 48 13.00 -1.63 -12.73
CA LYS A 48 14.24 -0.96 -13.16
C LYS A 48 14.84 -1.69 -14.36
N ASP A 49 14.89 -3.01 -14.31
CA ASP A 49 15.42 -3.84 -15.40
C ASP A 49 14.61 -3.62 -16.68
N LEU A 50 13.28 -3.63 -16.59
CA LEU A 50 12.40 -3.31 -17.71
C LEU A 50 12.60 -1.87 -18.24
N THR A 51 12.91 -0.91 -17.35
CA THR A 51 13.23 0.46 -17.75
C THR A 51 14.50 0.49 -18.59
N ASP A 52 15.56 -0.19 -18.14
CA ASP A 52 16.86 -0.24 -18.81
C ASP A 52 16.78 -0.98 -20.15
N GLU A 53 16.01 -2.06 -20.23
CA GLU A 53 15.72 -2.79 -21.48
C GLU A 53 14.99 -1.89 -22.49
N ALA A 54 13.95 -1.17 -22.06
CA ALA A 54 13.21 -0.29 -22.96
C ALA A 54 14.05 0.91 -23.42
N LEU A 55 14.90 1.47 -22.55
CA LEU A 55 15.80 2.56 -22.88
C LEU A 55 16.85 2.15 -23.92
N SER A 56 17.39 0.95 -23.78
CA SER A 56 18.40 0.38 -24.68
C SER A 56 17.80 -0.19 -25.97
N SER A 57 16.48 -0.46 -26.01
CA SER A 57 15.82 -1.03 -27.17
C SER A 57 15.93 -0.15 -28.42
N PRO A 58 16.48 -0.67 -29.54
CA PRO A 58 16.50 0.04 -30.82
C PRO A 58 15.13 0.02 -31.52
N MET A 59 14.17 -0.77 -31.02
CA MET A 59 12.82 -0.90 -31.60
C MET A 59 11.85 0.17 -31.13
N LEU A 60 12.18 0.89 -30.05
CA LEU A 60 11.38 1.98 -29.54
C LEU A 60 11.92 3.31 -30.05
N ASP A 61 11.05 4.13 -30.64
CA ASP A 61 11.39 5.52 -30.92
C ASP A 61 11.45 6.35 -29.63
N GLN A 62 11.97 7.58 -29.72
CA GLN A 62 12.14 8.44 -28.55
C GLN A 62 10.81 8.80 -27.86
N THR A 63 9.71 8.90 -28.62
CA THR A 63 8.38 9.22 -28.08
C THR A 63 7.85 8.05 -27.27
N ALA A 64 7.94 6.84 -27.80
CA ALA A 64 7.55 5.61 -27.13
C ALA A 64 8.40 5.35 -25.88
N LYS A 65 9.72 5.60 -25.94
CA LYS A 65 10.61 5.55 -24.77
C LYS A 65 10.16 6.53 -23.68
N ASN A 66 9.90 7.78 -24.03
CA ASN A 66 9.47 8.79 -23.07
C ASN A 66 8.12 8.44 -22.42
N GLU A 67 7.16 7.91 -23.19
CA GLU A 67 5.87 7.49 -22.65
C GLU A 67 6.00 6.26 -21.74
N TYR A 68 6.82 5.29 -22.13
CA TYR A 68 7.10 4.09 -21.35
C TYR A 68 7.76 4.42 -20.01
N ILE A 69 8.79 5.28 -20.02
CA ILE A 69 9.44 5.82 -18.83
C ILE A 69 8.41 6.50 -17.92
N ARG A 70 7.54 7.36 -18.46
CA ARG A 70 6.52 8.05 -17.66
C ARG A 70 5.58 7.07 -16.95
N ARG A 71 5.11 6.03 -17.65
CA ARG A 71 4.23 5.01 -17.07
C ARG A 71 4.93 4.19 -15.99
N LEU A 72 6.20 3.84 -16.22
CA LEU A 72 7.02 3.13 -15.24
C LEU A 72 7.29 3.95 -13.98
N TYR A 73 7.60 5.25 -14.12
CA TYR A 73 7.79 6.13 -12.99
C TYR A 73 6.54 6.22 -12.11
N ASN A 74 5.36 6.36 -12.71
CA ASN A 74 4.09 6.36 -11.97
C ASN A 74 3.90 5.06 -11.18
N LEU A 75 4.15 3.91 -11.81
CA LEU A 75 4.01 2.60 -11.16
C LEU A 75 5.04 2.41 -10.03
N LEU A 76 6.27 2.88 -10.23
CA LEU A 76 7.31 2.88 -9.19
C LEU A 76 6.93 3.77 -8.00
N GLU A 77 6.31 4.92 -8.26
CA GLU A 77 5.80 5.81 -7.22
C GLU A 77 4.66 5.17 -6.43
N ASP A 78 3.72 4.48 -7.09
CA ASP A 78 2.65 3.74 -6.43
C ASP A 78 3.18 2.62 -5.52
N PHE A 79 4.22 1.89 -5.95
CA PHE A 79 4.87 0.88 -5.11
C PHE A 79 5.60 1.49 -3.92
N LYS A 80 6.30 2.61 -4.09
CA LYS A 80 6.93 3.36 -2.98
C LYS A 80 5.89 3.85 -1.97
N ASN A 81 4.78 4.41 -2.43
CA ASN A 81 3.69 4.89 -1.60
C ASN A 81 3.04 3.74 -0.80
N SER A 82 2.82 2.60 -1.45
CA SER A 82 2.28 1.39 -0.81
C SER A 82 3.22 0.85 0.27
N ARG A 83 4.53 0.81 -0.02
CA ARG A 83 5.57 0.43 0.94
C ARG A 83 5.59 1.36 2.16
N GLU A 84 5.48 2.66 1.94
CA GLU A 84 5.45 3.64 3.03
C GLU A 84 4.19 3.48 3.89
N ALA A 85 3.02 3.26 3.28
CA ALA A 85 1.78 3.02 4.01
C ALA A 85 1.87 1.78 4.92
N ILE A 86 2.42 0.68 4.41
CA ILE A 86 2.62 -0.55 5.20
C ILE A 86 3.59 -0.31 6.37
N ASN A 87 4.69 0.41 6.12
CA ASN A 87 5.63 0.82 7.17
C ASN A 87 4.95 1.67 8.25
N ARG A 88 4.17 2.68 7.85
CA ARG A 88 3.42 3.52 8.81
C ARG A 88 2.48 2.70 9.67
N VAL A 89 1.74 1.76 9.08
CA VAL A 89 0.86 0.85 9.85
C VAL A 89 1.66 0.00 10.83
N LYS A 90 2.82 -0.54 10.42
CA LYS A 90 3.70 -1.30 11.32
C LYS A 90 4.24 -0.45 12.48
N CYS A 91 4.68 0.78 12.21
CA CYS A 91 5.14 1.70 13.26
C CYS A 91 4.04 2.01 14.27
N LEU A 92 2.84 2.36 13.79
CA LEU A 92 1.68 2.61 14.66
C LEU A 92 1.32 1.39 15.53
N GLN A 93 1.44 0.18 14.98
CA GLN A 93 1.23 -1.05 15.75
C GLN A 93 2.29 -1.27 16.83
N ALA A 94 3.55 -0.89 16.58
CA ALA A 94 4.60 -0.98 17.58
C ALA A 94 4.36 0.00 18.73
N GLU A 95 3.96 1.23 18.42
CA GLU A 95 3.66 2.28 19.41
C GLU A 95 2.50 1.92 20.36
N ILE A 96 1.47 1.24 19.83
CA ILE A 96 0.33 0.76 20.64
C ILE A 96 0.74 -0.36 21.60
N LYS A 97 1.70 -1.22 21.25
CA LYS A 97 2.17 -2.32 22.12
C LYS A 97 3.06 -1.83 23.27
N THR A 98 3.64 -0.64 23.15
CA THR A 98 4.52 -0.02 24.15
C THR A 98 3.81 0.87 25.18
N LYS A 99 2.48 1.03 25.08
CA LYS A 99 1.64 1.75 26.05
C LYS A 99 0.76 0.77 26.82
#